data_AF-A0A7L0G1B7-F1
#
_entry.id   AF-A0A7L0G1B7-F1
#
_cell.length_a   1.000
_cell.length_b   1.000
_cell.length_c   1.000
_cell.angle_alpha   90.00
_cell.angle_beta   90.00
_cell.angle_gamma   90.00
#
_symmetry.space_group_name_H-M   'P 1'
#
loop_
_entity.id
_entity.type
_entity.pdbx_description
1 polymer ?
#
loop_
_entity_poly.entity_id
_entity_poly.type
_entity_poly.pdbx_seq_one_letter_code
_entity_poly.pdbx_strand_id
1 'polypeptide(L)'
;GANSYGQLGLGHKEDVLVPQSLKDVSCKCQDVKSITGGGGHSAVITGAGGLFVCGHNKDGQLGLNHTEDVLYFTLCTALSGFCVKQVACGWDFTIILVGSGLVLSCGSNHFGQLGVPQISGPCLIPQKIESLKEKVVGVAAGLRHALAATESGLVLQWGTGMASRAKRANQGKTLPLFLTAKEPCEVTGLEDVKVKTVAASSYHSVSLTDEGHLYVWGSNKHGQLVSREIFLAEPKKIETHFFSHEKIGAVWSGWTHLVAQTETGKVFTWGRADYGQLGRHAVVPDGQEACTASEQRLELLCNIPVSVPCLNGASQV
;
A
#
# COMPACT_ATOMS: atom_id res chain seq x y z
N GLY A 1 16.61 8.38 -4.31
CA GLY A 1 16.53 7.49 -3.14
C GLY A 1 17.35 6.25 -3.40
N ALA A 2 17.02 5.15 -2.71
CA ALA A 2 17.65 3.85 -2.92
C ALA A 2 17.41 3.33 -4.34
N ASN A 3 18.43 2.71 -4.92
CA ASN A 3 18.41 2.20 -6.30
C ASN A 3 19.14 0.87 -6.46
N SER A 4 19.36 0.12 -5.38
CA SER A 4 20.16 -1.11 -5.36
C SER A 4 19.70 -2.19 -6.34
N TYR A 5 18.46 -2.12 -6.84
CA TYR A 5 17.90 -3.02 -7.85
C TYR A 5 17.62 -2.35 -9.21
N GLY A 6 17.91 -1.05 -9.36
CA GLY A 6 17.52 -0.27 -10.53
C GLY A 6 16.08 0.27 -10.45
N GLN A 7 15.47 0.31 -9.26
CA GLN A 7 14.08 0.74 -9.07
C GLN A 7 13.82 2.21 -9.38
N LEU A 8 14.87 3.02 -9.58
CA LEU A 8 14.73 4.39 -10.09
C LEU A 8 14.68 4.46 -11.62
N GLY A 9 14.97 3.37 -12.34
CA GLY A 9 14.90 3.33 -13.81
C GLY A 9 15.99 4.16 -14.52
N LEU A 10 17.13 4.37 -13.85
CA LEU A 10 18.21 5.26 -14.32
C LEU A 10 19.33 4.57 -15.10
N GLY A 11 19.24 3.25 -15.32
CA GLY A 11 20.26 2.48 -16.04
C GLY A 11 21.43 1.98 -15.20
N HIS A 12 21.41 2.20 -13.88
CA HIS A 12 22.43 1.76 -12.93
C HIS A 12 21.80 1.38 -11.59
N LYS A 13 22.62 0.83 -10.67
CA LYS A 13 22.21 0.41 -9.32
C LYS A 13 22.68 1.33 -8.18
N GLU A 14 23.36 2.42 -8.52
CA GLU A 14 23.80 3.43 -7.54
C GLU A 14 22.65 4.28 -7.00
N ASP A 15 22.66 4.51 -5.69
CA ASP A 15 21.71 5.38 -5.00
C ASP A 15 21.85 6.84 -5.45
N VAL A 16 20.73 7.55 -5.43
CA VAL A 16 20.65 8.93 -5.93
C VAL A 16 20.05 9.85 -4.87
N LEU A 17 20.77 10.92 -4.52
CA LEU A 17 20.36 11.82 -3.43
C LEU A 17 19.47 12.98 -3.88
N VAL A 18 19.52 13.33 -5.17
CA VAL A 18 18.76 14.43 -5.76
C VAL A 18 17.87 13.95 -6.89
N PRO A 19 16.67 14.51 -7.09
CA PRO A 19 15.81 14.12 -8.20
C PRO A 19 16.52 14.24 -9.54
N GLN A 20 16.43 13.19 -10.35
CA GLN A 20 17.00 13.13 -11.68
C GLN A 20 15.90 12.87 -12.71
N SER A 21 15.98 13.56 -13.84
CA SER A 21 15.13 13.28 -14.98
C SER A 21 15.47 11.92 -15.57
N LEU A 22 14.46 11.08 -15.79
CA LEU A 22 14.62 9.81 -16.50
C LEU A 22 15.16 10.09 -17.89
N LYS A 23 16.28 9.44 -18.26
CA LYS A 23 16.91 9.64 -19.58
C LYS A 23 16.34 8.75 -20.68
N ASP A 24 15.62 7.70 -20.33
CA ASP A 24 15.04 6.72 -21.24
C ASP A 24 13.90 7.32 -22.08
N VAL A 25 14.01 7.17 -23.40
CA VAL A 25 13.05 7.67 -24.39
C VAL A 25 11.71 6.95 -24.28
N SER A 26 11.70 5.69 -23.84
CA SER A 26 10.52 4.82 -23.79
C SER A 26 9.41 5.39 -22.89
N CYS A 27 9.78 6.10 -21.82
CA CYS A 27 8.84 6.79 -20.93
C CYS A 27 8.78 8.32 -21.15
N LYS A 28 9.82 8.96 -21.67
CA LYS A 28 9.89 10.43 -21.81
C LYS A 28 8.77 11.04 -22.64
N CYS A 29 8.27 10.32 -23.64
CA CYS A 29 7.28 10.85 -24.59
C CYS A 29 5.84 10.48 -24.23
N GLN A 30 5.60 9.90 -23.05
CA GLN A 30 4.26 9.49 -22.64
C GLN A 30 3.77 10.36 -21.48
N ASP A 31 2.49 10.74 -21.55
CA ASP A 31 1.79 11.39 -20.44
C ASP A 31 1.80 10.44 -19.23
N VAL A 32 2.51 10.77 -18.16
CA VAL A 32 2.60 9.93 -16.96
C VAL A 32 1.41 10.20 -16.08
N LYS A 33 0.56 9.18 -15.89
CA LYS A 33 -0.66 9.28 -15.09
C LYS A 33 -0.41 8.97 -13.61
N SER A 34 0.41 7.95 -13.32
CA SER A 34 0.71 7.57 -11.94
C SER A 34 2.00 6.76 -11.84
N ILE A 35 2.60 6.80 -10.65
CA ILE A 35 3.82 6.07 -10.30
C ILE A 35 3.56 5.30 -9.01
N THR A 36 3.97 4.05 -8.95
CA THR A 36 3.88 3.19 -7.76
C THR A 36 5.23 2.54 -7.48
N GLY A 37 5.65 2.48 -6.21
CA GLY A 37 6.85 1.76 -5.77
C GLY A 37 6.51 0.60 -4.85
N GLY A 38 7.25 -0.50 -4.96
CA GLY A 38 7.16 -1.69 -4.10
C GLY A 38 8.43 -1.91 -3.28
N GLY A 39 8.67 -3.16 -2.86
CA GLY A 39 9.84 -3.53 -2.03
C GLY A 39 11.21 -3.34 -2.71
N GLY A 40 11.22 -3.20 -4.03
CA GLY A 40 12.44 -2.97 -4.81
C GLY A 40 12.19 -2.81 -6.30
N HIS A 41 10.95 -2.52 -6.70
CA HIS A 41 10.55 -2.32 -8.09
C HIS A 41 9.59 -1.14 -8.18
N SER A 42 9.48 -0.58 -9.37
CA SER A 42 8.62 0.57 -9.65
C SER A 42 7.77 0.31 -10.89
N ALA A 43 6.59 0.92 -10.90
CA ALA A 43 5.63 0.88 -11.98
C ALA A 43 5.19 2.29 -12.35
N VAL A 44 5.03 2.53 -13.66
CA VAL A 44 4.53 3.78 -14.23
C VAL A 44 3.36 3.44 -15.14
N ILE A 45 2.23 4.13 -14.94
CA ILE A 45 1.07 4.05 -15.82
C ILE A 45 1.05 5.32 -16.67
N THR A 46 0.86 5.16 -17.97
CA THR A 46 0.75 6.30 -18.90
C THR A 46 -0.70 6.67 -19.19
N GLY A 47 -0.96 7.84 -19.76
CA GLY A 47 -2.30 8.34 -20.09
C GLY A 47 -3.05 7.41 -21.06
N ALA A 48 -2.31 6.72 -21.94
CA ALA A 48 -2.85 5.68 -22.82
C ALA A 48 -3.17 4.36 -22.10
N GLY A 49 -2.81 4.22 -20.82
CA GLY A 49 -3.00 3.01 -20.02
C GLY A 49 -1.91 1.95 -20.22
N GLY A 50 -0.75 2.32 -20.76
CA GLY A 50 0.43 1.44 -20.82
C GLY A 50 1.09 1.30 -19.46
N LEU A 51 1.63 0.11 -19.15
CA LEU A 51 2.37 -0.16 -17.92
C LEU A 51 3.86 -0.34 -18.20
N PHE A 52 4.67 0.53 -17.62
CA PHE A 52 6.12 0.42 -17.61
C PHE A 52 6.63 0.02 -16.23
N VAL A 53 7.65 -0.82 -16.18
CA VAL A 53 8.18 -1.39 -14.93
C VAL A 53 9.70 -1.42 -14.93
N CYS A 54 10.31 -1.29 -13.75
CA CYS A 54 11.75 -1.44 -13.55
C CYS A 54 12.08 -1.90 -12.12
N GLY A 55 13.34 -2.28 -11.89
CA GLY A 55 13.87 -2.68 -10.59
C GLY A 55 14.01 -4.19 -10.42
N HIS A 56 13.86 -4.63 -9.18
CA HIS A 56 14.01 -6.01 -8.73
C HIS A 56 13.00 -6.94 -9.40
N ASN A 57 13.44 -8.10 -9.88
CA ASN A 57 12.57 -9.01 -10.62
C ASN A 57 12.78 -10.51 -10.33
N LYS A 58 13.43 -10.88 -9.22
CA LYS A 58 13.77 -12.30 -8.97
C LYS A 58 12.59 -13.26 -8.85
N ASP A 59 11.40 -12.75 -8.52
CA ASP A 59 10.15 -13.52 -8.46
C ASP A 59 9.24 -13.25 -9.67
N GLY A 60 9.68 -12.47 -10.67
CA GLY A 60 8.87 -12.11 -11.84
C GLY A 60 7.88 -10.96 -11.58
N GLN A 61 8.08 -10.17 -10.52
CA GLN A 61 7.18 -9.08 -10.12
C GLN A 61 7.03 -7.96 -11.16
N LEU A 62 7.92 -7.89 -12.15
CA LEU A 62 7.77 -6.96 -13.27
C LEU A 62 6.81 -7.50 -14.35
N GLY A 63 6.48 -8.79 -14.37
CA GLY A 63 5.57 -9.36 -15.36
C GLY A 63 6.13 -9.38 -16.80
N LEU A 64 7.46 -9.45 -16.95
CA LEU A 64 8.16 -9.36 -18.23
C LEU A 64 8.56 -10.73 -18.83
N ASN A 65 8.04 -11.82 -18.28
CA ASN A 65 8.38 -13.19 -18.68
C ASN A 65 9.86 -13.60 -18.46
N HIS A 66 10.52 -12.99 -17.49
CA HIS A 66 11.87 -13.35 -17.04
C HIS A 66 12.07 -12.91 -15.58
N THR A 67 13.19 -13.31 -14.98
CA THR A 67 13.54 -13.04 -13.57
C THR A 67 14.73 -12.09 -13.37
N GLU A 68 15.26 -11.54 -14.47
CA GLU A 68 16.34 -10.55 -14.40
C GLU A 68 15.85 -9.15 -14.02
N ASP A 69 16.63 -8.47 -13.17
CA ASP A 69 16.38 -7.08 -12.78
C ASP A 69 16.45 -6.17 -14.01
N VAL A 70 15.63 -5.11 -14.02
CA VAL A 70 15.52 -4.21 -15.16
C VAL A 70 15.89 -2.80 -14.74
N LEU A 71 16.92 -2.23 -15.36
CA LEU A 71 17.48 -0.93 -14.95
C LEU A 71 16.80 0.28 -15.61
N TYR A 72 15.96 0.06 -16.62
CA TYR A 72 15.20 1.09 -17.33
C TYR A 72 13.72 0.73 -17.34
N PHE A 73 12.84 1.73 -17.39
CA PHE A 73 11.41 1.47 -17.47
C PHE A 73 11.05 0.75 -18.77
N THR A 74 10.66 -0.51 -18.64
CA THR A 74 10.34 -1.38 -19.78
C THR A 74 8.84 -1.61 -19.86
N LEU A 75 8.29 -1.53 -21.07
CA LEU A 75 6.88 -1.78 -21.32
C LEU A 75 6.54 -3.25 -21.03
N CYS A 76 5.55 -3.50 -20.17
CA CYS A 76 4.99 -4.82 -19.96
C CYS A 76 4.08 -5.20 -21.13
N THR A 77 4.67 -5.77 -22.18
CA THR A 77 3.97 -6.13 -23.43
C THR A 77 2.92 -7.22 -23.25
N ALA A 78 2.99 -8.01 -22.18
CA ALA A 78 1.95 -8.98 -21.81
C ALA A 78 0.58 -8.32 -21.53
N LEU A 79 0.57 -7.02 -21.24
CA LEU A 79 -0.64 -6.23 -21.03
C LEU A 79 -1.08 -5.46 -22.29
N SER A 80 -0.48 -5.74 -23.45
CA SER A 80 -0.90 -5.13 -24.72
C SER A 80 -2.38 -5.45 -24.99
N GLY A 81 -3.19 -4.42 -25.18
CA GLY A 81 -4.65 -4.54 -25.33
C GLY A 81 -5.45 -4.30 -24.05
N PHE A 82 -4.79 -4.24 -22.88
CA PHE A 82 -5.42 -3.75 -21.66
C PHE A 82 -5.14 -2.25 -21.45
N CYS A 83 -6.14 -1.52 -20.96
CA CYS A 83 -5.95 -0.17 -20.45
C CYS A 83 -5.76 -0.25 -18.94
N VAL A 84 -4.51 -0.17 -18.46
CA VAL A 84 -4.20 -0.24 -17.02
C VAL A 84 -4.70 1.03 -16.32
N LYS A 85 -5.40 0.87 -15.20
CA LYS A 85 -5.98 1.98 -14.42
C LYS A 85 -5.25 2.22 -13.10
N GLN A 86 -4.86 1.16 -12.42
CA GLN A 86 -4.16 1.23 -11.14
C GLN A 86 -3.18 0.05 -11.02
N VAL A 87 -2.04 0.30 -10.40
CA VAL A 87 -1.07 -0.73 -10.04
C VAL A 87 -0.72 -0.57 -8.56
N ALA A 88 -0.74 -1.68 -7.84
CA ALA A 88 -0.28 -1.78 -6.47
C ALA A 88 0.92 -2.73 -6.41
N CYS A 89 2.08 -2.18 -6.04
CA CYS A 89 3.33 -2.91 -5.90
C CYS A 89 3.48 -3.36 -4.44
N GLY A 90 3.48 -4.67 -4.22
CA GLY A 90 3.83 -5.25 -2.92
C GLY A 90 5.35 -5.35 -2.76
N TRP A 91 5.80 -6.20 -1.84
CA TRP A 91 7.24 -6.39 -1.63
C TRP A 91 7.94 -7.08 -2.82
N ASP A 92 7.36 -8.15 -3.33
CA ASP A 92 7.90 -8.97 -4.44
C ASP A 92 6.80 -9.47 -5.40
N PHE A 93 5.70 -8.73 -5.47
CA PHE A 93 4.58 -9.03 -6.35
C PHE A 93 3.86 -7.75 -6.74
N THR A 94 3.09 -7.82 -7.82
CA THR A 94 2.39 -6.69 -8.40
C THR A 94 0.94 -7.07 -8.66
N ILE A 95 0.01 -6.21 -8.26
CA ILE A 95 -1.42 -6.31 -8.57
C ILE A 95 -1.78 -5.19 -9.56
N ILE A 96 -2.48 -5.57 -10.63
CA ILE A 96 -2.75 -4.72 -11.79
C ILE A 96 -4.26 -4.69 -12.00
N LEU A 97 -4.87 -3.51 -11.86
CA LEU A 97 -6.27 -3.26 -12.16
C LEU A 97 -6.40 -2.61 -13.55
N VAL A 98 -7.17 -3.23 -14.44
CA VAL A 98 -7.42 -2.73 -15.79
C VAL A 98 -8.82 -2.09 -15.92
N GLY A 99 -9.06 -1.34 -16.99
CA GLY A 99 -10.25 -0.50 -17.17
C GLY A 99 -11.59 -1.22 -17.17
N SER A 100 -11.60 -2.52 -17.45
CA SER A 100 -12.81 -3.37 -17.35
C SER A 100 -13.14 -3.78 -15.90
N GLY A 101 -12.28 -3.46 -14.92
CA GLY A 101 -12.39 -3.91 -13.53
C GLY A 101 -11.81 -5.30 -13.29
N LEU A 102 -11.14 -5.89 -14.27
CA LEU A 102 -10.38 -7.13 -14.09
C LEU A 102 -9.08 -6.85 -13.33
N VAL A 103 -8.65 -7.83 -12.53
CA VAL A 103 -7.39 -7.76 -11.80
C VAL A 103 -6.47 -8.88 -12.28
N LEU A 104 -5.23 -8.50 -12.59
CA LEU A 104 -4.14 -9.41 -12.89
C LEU A 104 -3.06 -9.30 -11.81
N SER A 105 -2.25 -10.34 -11.69
CA SER A 105 -1.13 -10.38 -10.74
C SER A 105 0.08 -11.11 -11.29
N CYS A 106 1.27 -10.68 -10.89
CA CYS A 106 2.54 -11.33 -11.19
C CYS A 106 3.51 -11.21 -9.99
N GLY A 107 4.59 -11.98 -10.01
CA GLY A 107 5.59 -12.02 -8.94
C GLY A 107 5.48 -13.26 -8.05
N SER A 108 5.86 -13.10 -6.80
CA SER A 108 5.93 -14.20 -5.83
C SER A 108 4.54 -14.65 -5.36
N ASN A 109 4.32 -15.97 -5.25
CA ASN A 109 3.08 -16.53 -4.70
C ASN A 109 3.27 -17.41 -3.45
N HIS A 110 4.43 -17.35 -2.80
CA HIS A 110 4.75 -18.19 -1.64
C HIS A 110 3.72 -18.12 -0.49
N PHE A 111 3.06 -16.97 -0.34
CA PHE A 111 2.05 -16.71 0.68
C PHE A 111 0.62 -16.69 0.11
N GLY A 112 0.44 -17.00 -1.17
CA GLY A 112 -0.85 -16.85 -1.88
C GLY A 112 -1.16 -15.39 -2.23
N GLN A 113 -0.19 -14.48 -2.18
CA GLN A 113 -0.42 -13.03 -2.36
C GLN A 113 -0.83 -12.63 -3.79
N LEU A 114 -0.69 -13.53 -4.77
CA LEU A 114 -1.23 -13.31 -6.11
C LEU A 114 -2.74 -13.55 -6.17
N GLY A 115 -3.31 -14.33 -5.25
CA GLY A 115 -4.73 -14.70 -5.28
C GLY A 115 -5.06 -15.78 -6.32
N VAL A 116 -4.02 -16.40 -6.88
CA VAL A 116 -4.08 -17.37 -7.98
C VAL A 116 -3.49 -18.71 -7.47
N PRO A 117 -4.26 -19.52 -6.72
CA PRO A 117 -3.74 -20.66 -5.94
C PRO A 117 -3.13 -21.77 -6.81
N GLN A 118 -3.47 -21.84 -8.08
CA GLN A 118 -2.89 -22.79 -9.04
C GLN A 118 -1.42 -22.52 -9.38
N ILE A 119 -0.90 -21.33 -9.07
CA ILE A 119 0.49 -20.97 -9.30
C ILE A 119 1.32 -21.38 -8.08
N SER A 120 2.16 -22.40 -8.23
CA SER A 120 3.03 -22.92 -7.17
C SER A 120 4.40 -22.22 -7.05
N GLY A 121 4.79 -21.42 -8.05
CA GLY A 121 6.08 -20.73 -8.12
C GLY A 121 5.95 -19.23 -8.46
N PRO A 122 7.01 -18.59 -8.95
CA PRO A 122 6.94 -17.22 -9.43
C PRO A 122 6.06 -17.10 -10.68
N CYS A 123 5.23 -16.07 -10.72
CA CYS A 123 4.37 -15.75 -11.85
C CYS A 123 5.04 -14.70 -12.72
N LEU A 124 5.66 -15.11 -13.83
CA LEU A 124 6.49 -14.23 -14.67
C LEU A 124 5.69 -13.38 -15.66
N ILE A 125 4.43 -13.76 -15.93
CA ILE A 125 3.51 -13.07 -16.83
C ILE A 125 2.24 -12.78 -16.04
N PRO A 126 1.70 -11.54 -16.04
CA PRO A 126 0.48 -11.23 -15.31
C PRO A 126 -0.68 -12.20 -15.62
N GLN A 127 -1.20 -12.84 -14.57
CA GLN A 127 -2.32 -13.77 -14.66
C GLN A 127 -3.57 -13.17 -14.03
N LYS A 128 -4.73 -13.39 -14.68
CA LYS A 128 -6.03 -12.94 -14.17
C LYS A 128 -6.40 -13.69 -12.89
N ILE A 129 -6.92 -12.96 -11.91
CA ILE A 129 -7.46 -13.52 -10.67
C ILE A 129 -8.93 -13.91 -10.91
N GLU A 130 -9.16 -15.15 -11.37
CA GLU A 130 -10.48 -15.64 -11.79
C GLU A 130 -11.52 -15.71 -10.66
N SER A 131 -11.08 -15.77 -9.40
CA SER A 131 -11.95 -15.79 -8.21
C SER A 131 -12.60 -14.44 -7.91
N LEU A 132 -12.08 -13.33 -8.45
CA LEU A 132 -12.75 -12.01 -8.38
C LEU A 132 -13.90 -11.98 -9.38
N LYS A 133 -15.14 -12.11 -8.87
CA LYS A 133 -16.35 -12.16 -9.70
C LYS A 133 -16.98 -10.79 -9.95
N GLU A 134 -16.81 -9.87 -9.01
CA GLU A 134 -17.30 -8.50 -9.16
C GLU A 134 -16.27 -7.59 -9.79
N LYS A 135 -16.77 -6.52 -10.42
CA LYS A 135 -15.94 -5.47 -10.98
C LYS A 135 -15.17 -4.77 -9.86
N VAL A 136 -13.84 -4.82 -9.93
CA VAL A 136 -12.95 -4.15 -8.97
C VAL A 136 -12.77 -2.69 -9.34
N VAL A 137 -12.80 -1.82 -8.34
CA VAL A 137 -12.63 -0.36 -8.49
C VAL A 137 -11.39 0.16 -7.78
N GLY A 138 -10.79 -0.62 -6.88
CA GLY A 138 -9.53 -0.27 -6.22
C GLY A 138 -8.75 -1.51 -5.79
N VAL A 139 -7.42 -1.42 -5.87
CA VAL A 139 -6.51 -2.48 -5.40
C VAL A 139 -5.43 -1.93 -4.48
N ALA A 140 -4.95 -2.74 -3.55
CA ALA A 140 -3.77 -2.43 -2.74
C ALA A 140 -2.93 -3.69 -2.50
N ALA A 141 -1.62 -3.49 -2.31
CA ALA A 141 -0.67 -4.57 -2.10
C ALA A 141 0.22 -4.23 -0.91
N GLY A 142 0.27 -5.14 0.06
CA GLY A 142 1.13 -5.05 1.23
C GLY A 142 2.42 -5.85 1.05
N LEU A 143 3.06 -6.24 2.15
CA LEU A 143 4.28 -7.06 2.11
C LEU A 143 4.04 -8.46 1.53
N ARG A 144 2.94 -9.11 1.92
CA ARG A 144 2.60 -10.50 1.55
C ARG A 144 1.08 -10.76 1.55
N HIS A 145 0.30 -9.71 1.35
CA HIS A 145 -1.16 -9.76 1.26
C HIS A 145 -1.63 -8.66 0.30
N ALA A 146 -2.82 -8.80 -0.24
CA ALA A 146 -3.43 -7.83 -1.13
C ALA A 146 -4.91 -7.62 -0.79
N LEU A 147 -5.42 -6.48 -1.26
CA LEU A 147 -6.78 -6.03 -1.07
C LEU A 147 -7.39 -5.63 -2.42
N ALA A 148 -8.70 -5.83 -2.54
CA ALA A 148 -9.52 -5.25 -3.59
C ALA A 148 -10.80 -4.64 -2.98
N ALA A 149 -11.23 -3.51 -3.53
CA ALA A 149 -12.57 -2.95 -3.33
C ALA A 149 -13.38 -3.13 -4.61
N THR A 150 -14.64 -3.59 -4.49
CA THR A 150 -15.54 -3.82 -5.64
C THR A 150 -16.49 -2.63 -5.85
N GLU A 151 -17.13 -2.57 -7.02
CA GLU A 151 -18.11 -1.52 -7.35
C GLU A 151 -19.34 -1.52 -6.42
N SER A 152 -19.70 -2.69 -5.87
CA SER A 152 -20.77 -2.84 -4.89
C SER A 152 -20.39 -2.33 -3.49
N GLY A 153 -19.08 -2.20 -3.20
CA GLY A 153 -18.55 -1.75 -1.92
C GLY A 153 -17.89 -2.84 -1.08
N LEU A 154 -17.81 -4.09 -1.56
CA LEU A 154 -17.16 -5.18 -0.84
C LEU A 154 -15.65 -4.99 -0.77
N VAL A 155 -15.05 -5.49 0.32
CA VAL A 155 -13.60 -5.60 0.46
C VAL A 155 -13.20 -7.06 0.47
N LEU A 156 -12.25 -7.40 -0.41
CA LEU A 156 -11.66 -8.73 -0.51
C LEU A 156 -10.20 -8.64 -0.08
N GLN A 157 -9.75 -9.61 0.71
CA GLN A 157 -8.36 -9.78 1.10
C GLN A 157 -7.87 -11.19 0.78
N TRP A 158 -6.60 -11.29 0.39
CA TRP A 158 -5.90 -12.56 0.25
C TRP A 158 -4.41 -12.42 0.54
N GLY A 159 -3.75 -13.56 0.66
CA GLY A 159 -2.34 -13.66 1.01
C GLY A 159 -2.14 -13.76 2.52
N THR A 160 -1.32 -14.74 2.91
CA THR A 160 -1.16 -15.18 4.30
C THR A 160 -0.08 -14.43 5.08
N GLY A 161 0.36 -13.27 4.56
CA GLY A 161 1.41 -12.45 5.16
C GLY A 161 1.16 -12.03 6.60
N MET A 162 -0.11 -11.83 6.98
CA MET A 162 -0.51 -11.44 8.32
C MET A 162 -0.84 -12.62 9.23
N ALA A 163 -1.04 -13.83 8.68
CA ALA A 163 -1.54 -14.98 9.41
C ALA A 163 -0.70 -15.33 10.64
N SER A 164 0.63 -15.35 10.52
CA SER A 164 1.50 -15.71 11.64
C SER A 164 1.44 -14.70 12.79
N ARG A 165 1.33 -13.40 12.48
CA ARG A 165 1.19 -12.33 13.48
C ARG A 165 -0.19 -12.36 14.12
N ALA A 166 -1.23 -12.56 13.30
CA ALA A 166 -2.60 -12.72 13.76
C ALA A 166 -2.72 -13.88 14.77
N LYS A 167 -2.17 -15.06 14.45
CA LYS A 167 -2.17 -16.25 15.32
C LYS A 167 -1.46 -16.00 16.65
N ARG A 168 -0.31 -15.33 16.63
CA ARG A 168 0.45 -15.01 17.85
C ARG A 168 -0.28 -14.01 18.75
N ALA A 169 -0.97 -13.03 18.16
CA ALA A 169 -1.69 -12.00 18.91
C ALA A 169 -3.07 -12.47 19.40
N ASN A 170 -3.67 -13.46 18.74
CA ASN A 170 -5.00 -13.98 19.04
C ASN A 170 -4.95 -15.45 19.47
N GLN A 171 -4.07 -15.77 20.41
CA GLN A 171 -3.91 -17.16 20.89
C GLN A 171 -5.24 -17.71 21.42
N GLY A 172 -5.61 -18.90 20.97
CA GLY A 172 -6.85 -19.57 21.38
C GLY A 172 -8.12 -19.05 20.70
N LYS A 173 -8.04 -18.07 19.80
CA LYS A 173 -9.19 -17.59 19.01
C LYS A 173 -9.12 -18.09 17.57
N THR A 174 -10.28 -18.42 17.00
CA THR A 174 -10.41 -18.65 15.56
C THR A 174 -10.17 -17.35 14.82
N LEU A 175 -9.29 -17.36 13.82
CA LEU A 175 -9.05 -16.19 12.98
C LEU A 175 -10.08 -16.10 11.85
N PRO A 176 -10.49 -14.89 11.46
CA PRO A 176 -11.23 -14.67 10.23
C PRO A 176 -10.52 -15.26 9.00
N LEU A 177 -11.29 -15.90 8.11
CA LEU A 177 -10.77 -16.67 6.98
C LEU A 177 -9.92 -15.81 6.03
N PHE A 178 -10.28 -14.55 5.83
CA PHE A 178 -9.58 -13.63 4.93
C PHE A 178 -8.12 -13.33 5.37
N LEU A 179 -7.75 -13.58 6.63
CA LEU A 179 -6.36 -13.47 7.10
C LEU A 179 -5.50 -14.69 6.72
N THR A 180 -6.12 -15.80 6.37
CA THR A 180 -5.44 -17.06 6.03
C THR A 180 -5.75 -17.55 4.60
N ALA A 181 -6.57 -16.83 3.85
CA ALA A 181 -6.94 -17.16 2.49
C ALA A 181 -5.76 -16.94 1.51
N LYS A 182 -5.61 -17.86 0.55
CA LYS A 182 -4.67 -17.75 -0.59
C LYS A 182 -5.35 -17.30 -1.89
N GLU A 183 -6.67 -17.11 -1.83
CA GLU A 183 -7.51 -16.54 -2.86
C GLU A 183 -8.34 -15.39 -2.25
N PRO A 184 -8.81 -14.43 -3.06
CA PRO A 184 -9.69 -13.35 -2.60
C PRO A 184 -10.84 -13.87 -1.73
N CYS A 185 -10.88 -13.37 -0.49
CA CYS A 185 -11.88 -13.73 0.50
C CYS A 185 -12.46 -12.46 1.10
N GLU A 186 -13.78 -12.44 1.30
CA GLU A 186 -14.49 -11.29 1.84
C GLU A 186 -14.03 -10.96 3.25
N VAL A 187 -13.76 -9.67 3.47
CA VAL A 187 -13.40 -9.14 4.78
C VAL A 187 -14.69 -8.91 5.57
N THR A 188 -14.93 -9.78 6.54
CA THR A 188 -16.07 -9.67 7.46
C THR A 188 -15.94 -8.47 8.39
N GLY A 189 -17.06 -7.91 8.83
CA GLY A 189 -17.14 -6.69 9.66
C GLY A 189 -17.27 -5.39 8.85
N LEU A 190 -17.55 -5.51 7.54
CA LEU A 190 -17.78 -4.39 6.60
C LEU A 190 -19.06 -4.57 5.77
N GLU A 191 -19.96 -5.46 6.17
CA GLU A 191 -21.13 -5.88 5.39
C GLU A 191 -22.11 -4.72 5.11
N ASP A 192 -22.24 -3.78 6.05
CA ASP A 192 -23.17 -2.64 5.97
C ASP A 192 -22.47 -1.33 5.54
N VAL A 193 -21.23 -1.40 5.02
CA VAL A 193 -20.49 -0.20 4.61
C VAL A 193 -20.04 -0.27 3.16
N LYS A 194 -20.19 0.84 2.44
CA LYS A 194 -19.77 0.93 1.05
C LYS A 194 -18.35 1.45 0.95
N VAL A 195 -17.39 0.53 0.76
CA VAL A 195 -15.98 0.89 0.60
C VAL A 195 -15.68 1.39 -0.81
N LYS A 196 -14.99 2.53 -0.89
CA LYS A 196 -14.55 3.16 -2.14
C LYS A 196 -13.08 2.90 -2.45
N THR A 197 -12.24 2.82 -1.42
CA THR A 197 -10.78 2.75 -1.60
C THR A 197 -10.16 1.87 -0.52
N VAL A 198 -9.09 1.17 -0.89
CA VAL A 198 -8.28 0.35 0.02
C VAL A 198 -6.82 0.77 -0.03
N ALA A 199 -6.12 0.61 1.09
CA ALA A 199 -4.68 0.76 1.19
C ALA A 199 -4.10 -0.39 2.03
N ALA A 200 -2.89 -0.81 1.70
CA ALA A 200 -2.21 -1.92 2.36
C ALA A 200 -0.76 -1.54 2.69
N SER A 201 -0.23 -2.18 3.72
CA SER A 201 1.11 -1.90 4.26
C SER A 201 1.90 -3.18 4.53
N SER A 202 2.94 -3.11 5.34
CA SER A 202 3.67 -4.29 5.78
C SER A 202 2.76 -5.35 6.39
N TYR A 203 1.92 -4.96 7.36
CA TYR A 203 1.07 -5.89 8.10
C TYR A 203 -0.23 -5.26 8.59
N HIS A 204 -0.71 -4.21 7.94
CA HIS A 204 -2.02 -3.64 8.22
C HIS A 204 -2.70 -3.21 6.94
N SER A 205 -4.01 -3.08 7.03
CA SER A 205 -4.92 -2.81 5.95
C SER A 205 -5.86 -1.68 6.35
N VAL A 206 -6.27 -0.91 5.36
CA VAL A 206 -7.16 0.23 5.52
C VAL A 206 -8.22 0.21 4.43
N SER A 207 -9.45 0.54 4.79
CA SER A 207 -10.52 0.87 3.85
C SER A 207 -11.10 2.25 4.16
N LEU A 208 -11.50 2.95 3.09
CA LEU A 208 -12.16 4.25 3.13
C LEU A 208 -13.53 4.13 2.47
N THR A 209 -14.58 4.47 3.20
CA THR A 209 -15.96 4.46 2.69
C THR A 209 -16.27 5.72 1.87
N ASP A 210 -17.37 5.68 1.11
CA ASP A 210 -17.93 6.86 0.42
C ASP A 210 -18.39 7.97 1.37
N GLU A 211 -18.82 7.60 2.59
CA GLU A 211 -19.15 8.54 3.66
C GLU A 211 -17.93 9.20 4.33
N GLY A 212 -16.71 8.79 3.96
CA GLY A 212 -15.47 9.32 4.52
C GLY A 212 -15.04 8.67 5.84
N HIS A 213 -15.51 7.45 6.12
CA HIS A 213 -15.13 6.68 7.30
C HIS A 213 -13.92 5.77 7.01
N LEU A 214 -12.94 5.78 7.93
CA LEU A 214 -11.77 4.90 7.86
C LEU A 214 -11.94 3.68 8.74
N TYR A 215 -11.71 2.50 8.17
CA TYR A 215 -11.63 1.23 8.89
C TYR A 215 -10.23 0.65 8.75
N VAL A 216 -9.71 0.09 9.84
CA VAL A 216 -8.33 -0.43 9.92
C VAL A 216 -8.28 -1.79 10.60
N TRP A 217 -7.40 -2.66 10.12
CA TRP A 217 -7.14 -3.97 10.74
C TRP A 217 -5.69 -4.43 10.49
N GLY A 218 -5.27 -5.48 11.21
CA GLY A 218 -3.93 -6.03 11.15
C GLY A 218 -3.06 -5.62 12.35
N SER A 219 -1.76 -5.47 12.14
CA SER A 219 -0.79 -5.15 13.19
C SER A 219 -0.86 -3.68 13.61
N ASN A 220 -0.76 -3.44 14.92
CA ASN A 220 -0.76 -2.12 15.54
C ASN A 220 0.54 -1.83 16.30
N LYS A 221 1.68 -2.37 15.83
CA LYS A 221 2.97 -2.28 16.55
C LYS A 221 3.43 -0.83 16.83
N HIS A 222 3.05 0.12 15.98
CA HIS A 222 3.44 1.53 16.09
C HIS A 222 2.21 2.46 16.22
N GLY A 223 1.09 1.95 16.74
CA GLY A 223 -0.12 2.76 16.94
C GLY A 223 -0.88 3.12 15.66
N GLN A 224 -0.50 2.58 14.50
CA GLN A 224 -1.14 2.91 13.22
C GLN A 224 -2.65 2.57 13.15
N LEU A 225 -3.18 1.75 14.06
CA LEU A 225 -4.61 1.38 14.09
C LEU A 225 -5.41 2.09 15.18
N VAL A 226 -4.80 3.04 15.91
CA VAL A 226 -5.47 3.85 16.94
C VAL A 226 -6.22 2.96 17.96
N SER A 227 -5.54 1.88 18.39
CA SER A 227 -6.08 0.88 19.29
C SER A 227 -5.11 0.55 20.42
N ARG A 228 -5.63 -0.01 21.51
CA ARG A 228 -4.82 -0.59 22.60
C ARG A 228 -4.36 -2.01 22.30
N GLU A 229 -5.02 -2.69 21.37
CA GLU A 229 -4.66 -4.04 20.95
C GLU A 229 -3.45 -4.02 20.02
N ILE A 230 -2.54 -4.98 20.17
CA ILE A 230 -1.34 -5.11 19.31
C ILE A 230 -1.66 -5.59 17.89
N PHE A 231 -2.85 -6.18 17.71
CA PHE A 231 -3.36 -6.68 16.44
C PHE A 231 -4.89 -6.65 16.44
N LEU A 232 -5.50 -6.11 15.40
CA LEU A 232 -6.94 -6.15 15.17
C LEU A 232 -7.23 -7.22 14.12
N ALA A 233 -7.93 -8.28 14.50
CA ALA A 233 -8.28 -9.37 13.57
C ALA A 233 -9.41 -8.98 12.61
N GLU A 234 -10.24 -8.02 13.01
CA GLU A 234 -11.38 -7.53 12.25
C GLU A 234 -11.25 -6.01 12.02
N PRO A 235 -11.87 -5.48 10.95
CA PRO A 235 -11.93 -4.05 10.69
C PRO A 235 -12.53 -3.26 11.85
N LYS A 236 -11.84 -2.19 12.25
CA LYS A 236 -12.32 -1.26 13.26
C LYS A 236 -12.36 0.16 12.69
N LYS A 237 -13.49 0.83 12.88
CA LYS A 237 -13.65 2.24 12.52
C LYS A 237 -12.73 3.12 13.38
N ILE A 238 -11.98 4.03 12.76
CA ILE A 238 -11.32 5.11 13.47
C ILE A 238 -12.35 6.21 13.72
N GLU A 239 -12.49 6.62 14.97
CA GLU A 239 -13.46 7.62 15.37
C GLU A 239 -13.20 8.99 14.71
N THR A 240 -14.28 9.65 14.28
CA THR A 240 -14.17 10.90 13.50
C THR A 240 -13.60 12.08 14.28
N HIS A 241 -13.65 12.04 15.62
CA HIS A 241 -13.07 13.09 16.46
C HIS A 241 -11.54 13.21 16.27
N PHE A 242 -10.85 12.13 15.89
CA PHE A 242 -9.42 12.17 15.55
C PHE A 242 -9.12 13.02 14.31
N PHE A 243 -10.13 13.24 13.46
CA PHE A 243 -10.03 14.02 12.22
C PHE A 243 -10.83 15.32 12.29
N SER A 244 -10.98 15.89 13.50
CA SER A 244 -11.79 17.10 13.73
C SER A 244 -13.25 16.97 13.25
N HIS A 245 -13.79 15.74 13.28
CA HIS A 245 -15.12 15.39 12.77
C HIS A 245 -15.32 15.64 11.26
N GLU A 246 -14.24 15.80 10.50
CA GLU A 246 -14.30 15.95 9.05
C GLU A 246 -14.30 14.60 8.33
N LYS A 247 -14.92 14.58 7.15
CA LYS A 247 -14.88 13.42 6.25
C LYS A 247 -13.50 13.26 5.64
N ILE A 248 -13.01 12.03 5.59
CA ILE A 248 -11.77 11.69 4.89
C ILE A 248 -12.06 11.55 3.39
N GLY A 249 -11.34 12.30 2.56
CA GLY A 249 -11.44 12.24 1.10
C GLY A 249 -10.42 11.27 0.48
N ALA A 250 -9.27 11.09 1.13
CA ALA A 250 -8.21 10.21 0.65
C ALA A 250 -7.34 9.65 1.79
N VAL A 251 -6.78 8.47 1.57
CA VAL A 251 -5.87 7.79 2.50
C VAL A 251 -4.74 7.12 1.76
N TRP A 252 -3.55 7.19 2.33
CA TRP A 252 -2.33 6.54 1.86
C TRP A 252 -1.65 5.84 3.02
N SER A 253 -0.98 4.75 2.70
CA SER A 253 -0.24 3.99 3.69
C SER A 253 1.20 3.81 3.30
N GLY A 254 2.10 4.15 4.23
CA GLY A 254 3.49 3.77 4.15
C GLY A 254 3.72 2.36 4.70
N TRP A 255 4.97 2.03 5.02
CA TRP A 255 5.28 0.70 5.56
C TRP A 255 4.62 0.41 6.91
N THR A 256 4.57 1.43 7.78
CA THR A 256 4.14 1.35 9.20
C THR A 256 3.50 2.65 9.69
N HIS A 257 3.08 3.53 8.78
CA HIS A 257 2.44 4.81 9.08
C HIS A 257 1.32 5.08 8.08
N LEU A 258 0.40 5.95 8.44
CA LEU A 258 -0.74 6.35 7.62
C LEU A 258 -0.75 7.86 7.41
N VAL A 259 -1.30 8.25 6.28
CA VAL A 259 -1.59 9.63 5.90
C VAL A 259 -3.04 9.68 5.45
N ALA A 260 -3.86 10.54 6.04
CA ALA A 260 -5.23 10.81 5.61
C ALA A 260 -5.38 12.28 5.26
N GLN A 261 -6.18 12.57 4.23
CA GLN A 261 -6.56 13.93 3.87
C GLN A 261 -8.07 14.07 3.96
N THR A 262 -8.54 15.09 4.67
CA THR A 262 -9.98 15.41 4.73
C THR A 262 -10.46 16.04 3.44
N GLU A 263 -11.77 16.06 3.20
CA GLU A 263 -12.37 16.75 2.04
C GLU A 263 -12.08 18.25 2.02
N THR A 264 -11.79 18.87 3.18
CA THR A 264 -11.39 20.28 3.27
C THR A 264 -9.89 20.50 3.00
N GLY A 265 -9.13 19.42 2.81
CA GLY A 265 -7.71 19.45 2.50
C GLY A 265 -6.76 19.31 3.70
N LYS A 266 -7.27 19.15 4.93
CA LYS A 266 -6.42 18.93 6.11
C LYS A 266 -5.73 17.57 6.03
N VAL A 267 -4.41 17.56 6.21
CA VAL A 267 -3.61 16.32 6.22
C VAL A 267 -3.38 15.89 7.65
N PHE A 268 -3.54 14.60 7.92
CA PHE A 268 -3.25 13.93 9.18
C PHE A 268 -2.27 12.81 8.92
N THR A 269 -1.20 12.72 9.70
CA THR A 269 -0.29 11.55 9.69
C THR A 269 -0.44 10.79 11.00
N TRP A 270 0.01 9.54 11.12
CA TRP A 270 0.21 8.80 12.40
C TRP A 270 0.89 7.45 12.16
N GLY A 271 1.33 6.77 13.23
CA GLY A 271 2.03 5.49 13.18
C GLY A 271 3.51 5.64 13.57
N ARG A 272 4.38 4.85 12.93
CA ARG A 272 5.83 4.89 13.19
C ARG A 272 6.41 6.27 12.85
N ALA A 273 7.27 6.81 13.70
CA ALA A 273 7.85 8.16 13.55
C ALA A 273 9.38 8.23 13.51
N ASP A 274 10.08 7.10 13.67
CA ASP A 274 11.53 7.04 13.93
C ASP A 274 12.45 7.62 12.84
N TYR A 275 11.93 7.90 11.64
CA TYR A 275 12.67 8.44 10.49
C TYR A 275 12.09 9.76 9.97
N GLY A 276 11.23 10.44 10.75
CA GLY A 276 10.59 11.69 10.33
C GLY A 276 9.47 11.52 9.29
N GLN A 277 9.06 10.29 8.98
CA GLN A 277 8.04 9.96 7.96
C GLN A 277 6.65 10.56 8.23
N LEU A 278 6.39 11.02 9.47
CA LEU A 278 5.14 11.71 9.79
C LEU A 278 5.14 13.19 9.36
N GLY A 279 6.30 13.76 9.01
CA GLY A 279 6.43 15.16 8.58
C GLY A 279 6.09 16.19 9.66
N ARG A 280 6.11 15.80 10.94
CA ARG A 280 5.72 16.63 12.08
C ARG A 280 6.93 17.27 12.76
N HIS A 281 6.75 18.41 13.41
CA HIS A 281 7.69 18.89 14.40
C HIS A 281 7.76 17.90 15.58
N ALA A 282 8.95 17.68 16.14
CA ALA A 282 9.05 17.16 17.50
C ALA A 282 8.50 18.24 18.44
N VAL A 283 7.20 18.17 18.77
CA VAL A 283 6.59 19.11 19.69
C VAL A 283 7.10 18.77 21.09
N VAL A 284 8.11 19.50 21.55
CA VAL A 284 8.33 19.71 22.99
C VAL A 284 7.39 20.86 23.38
N PRO A 285 6.35 20.64 24.20
CA PRO A 285 5.45 21.71 24.58
C PRO A 285 6.19 22.72 25.47
N ASP A 286 6.19 23.98 25.03
CA ASP A 286 6.55 25.22 25.73
C ASP A 286 7.88 25.27 26.50
N GLY A 287 8.86 25.94 25.88
CA GLY A 287 9.73 26.91 26.58
C GLY A 287 10.73 26.39 27.62
N GLN A 288 10.81 25.09 27.86
CA GLN A 288 11.88 24.50 28.66
C GLN A 288 12.87 23.79 27.76
N GLU A 289 14.13 24.15 27.94
CA GLU A 289 15.30 23.54 27.32
C GLU A 289 15.15 22.02 27.23
N ALA A 290 15.69 21.46 26.15
CA ALA A 290 15.73 20.04 25.86
C ALA A 290 16.40 19.24 26.99
N CYS A 291 15.65 18.93 28.03
CA CYS A 291 15.98 18.03 29.11
C CYS A 291 14.66 17.51 29.67
N THR A 292 14.32 16.26 29.36
CA THR A 292 13.25 15.45 29.99
C THR A 292 11.81 15.53 29.46
N ALA A 293 11.58 15.59 28.14
CA ALA A 293 10.36 14.97 27.62
C ALA A 293 10.54 13.44 27.72
N SER A 294 9.74 12.75 28.55
CA SER A 294 9.82 11.29 28.64
C SER A 294 9.44 10.66 27.30
N GLU A 295 10.18 9.63 26.86
CA GLU A 295 9.94 8.90 25.61
C GLU A 295 8.46 8.48 25.47
N GLN A 296 7.82 8.13 26.59
CA GLN A 296 6.40 7.76 26.67
C GLN A 296 5.43 8.84 26.17
N ARG A 297 5.72 10.13 26.36
CA ARG A 297 4.81 11.23 25.97
C ARG A 297 4.89 11.55 24.47
N LEU A 298 6.08 11.37 23.88
CA LEU A 298 6.31 11.47 22.43
C LEU A 298 5.71 10.28 21.67
N GLU A 299 5.79 9.07 22.23
CA GLU A 299 5.12 7.88 21.69
C GLU A 299 3.60 8.05 21.62
N LEU A 300 2.99 8.65 22.65
CA LEU A 300 1.53 8.86 22.71
C LEU A 300 0.99 9.73 21.56
N LEU A 301 1.76 10.72 21.11
CA LEU A 301 1.35 11.63 20.04
C LEU A 301 1.49 11.01 18.64
N CYS A 302 2.39 10.04 18.46
CA CYS A 302 2.59 9.35 17.18
C CYS A 302 1.52 8.29 16.91
N ASN A 303 0.90 7.76 17.96
CA ASN A 303 -0.08 6.67 17.90
C ASN A 303 -1.51 7.12 17.58
N ILE A 304 -1.73 8.42 17.33
CA ILE A 304 -3.03 8.98 16.96
C ILE A 304 -2.88 9.93 15.76
N PRO A 305 -3.94 10.09 14.93
CA PRO A 305 -3.98 11.09 13.88
C PRO A 305 -3.73 12.49 14.44
N VAL A 306 -2.79 13.22 13.84
CA VAL A 306 -2.50 14.62 14.16
C VAL A 306 -2.36 15.38 12.86
N SER A 307 -2.98 16.56 12.80
CA SER A 307 -2.94 17.42 11.63
C SER A 307 -1.53 17.95 11.36
N VAL A 308 -1.13 17.99 10.10
CA VAL A 308 0.16 18.48 9.62
C VAL A 308 -0.10 19.68 8.70
N PRO A 309 -0.08 20.92 9.23
CA PRO A 309 -0.36 22.12 8.45
C PRO A 309 0.77 22.46 7.47
N CYS A 310 2.00 22.05 7.77
CA CYS A 310 3.16 22.17 6.91
C CYS A 310 4.08 20.96 7.12
N LEU A 311 4.66 20.45 6.03
CA LEU A 311 5.63 19.36 6.10
C LEU A 311 6.95 19.87 6.68
N ASN A 312 7.43 19.20 7.72
CA ASN A 312 8.75 19.43 8.29
C ASN A 312 9.72 18.32 7.92
N GLY A 313 10.98 18.68 7.66
CA GLY A 313 12.02 17.72 7.26
C GLY A 313 11.93 17.25 5.81
N ALA A 314 10.89 17.66 5.06
CA ALA A 314 10.87 17.54 3.61
C ALA A 314 11.71 18.70 3.03
N SER A 315 12.79 18.37 2.32
CA SER A 315 13.48 19.38 1.51
C SER A 315 12.54 19.78 0.38
N GLN A 316 12.30 21.09 0.21
CA GLN A 316 11.66 21.59 -1.00
C GLN A 316 12.53 21.16 -2.19
N VAL A 317 11.97 20.32 -3.06
CA VAL A 317 12.59 19.93 -4.32
C VAL A 317 12.18 20.93 -5.39
#